data_AF-A0A072PUB5-F1
#
_entry.id   AF-A0A072PUB5-F1
#
_cell.length_a   1.000
_cell.length_b   1.000
_cell.length_c   1.000
_cell.angle_alpha   90.00
_cell.angle_beta   90.00
_cell.angle_gamma   90.00
#
_symmetry.space_group_name_H-M   'P 1'
#
loop_
_entity.id
_entity.type
_entity.pdbx_description
1 polymer ?
#
loop_
_entity_poly.entity_id
_entity_poly.type
_entity_poly.pdbx_seq_one_letter_code
_entity_poly.pdbx_strand_id
1 'polypeptide(L)'
;MKTLASIRIRYDADLITRAASVTLKERRRLVLVARETPLSSIHLENMLKLSEAGAVVMPPVMAFYTRPQSINDMVQLSVKRMLDLLGVGEEFDVEE
;
A
#
# COMPACT_ATOMS: atom_id res chain seq x y z
N MET A 1 -12.55 0.20 1.71
CA MET A 1 -12.02 -0.81 0.75
C MET A 1 -12.55 -0.73 -0.69
N LYS A 2 -13.25 0.34 -1.12
CA LYS A 2 -13.85 0.47 -2.47
C LYS A 2 -12.80 0.41 -3.59
N THR A 3 -11.77 1.27 -3.54
CA THR A 3 -10.73 1.33 -4.58
C THR A 3 -10.00 0.00 -4.76
N LEU A 4 -9.65 -0.66 -3.65
CA LEU A 4 -9.00 -1.96 -3.65
C LEU A 4 -9.87 -3.02 -4.35
N ALA A 5 -11.18 -3.07 -4.04
CA ALA A 5 -12.12 -3.97 -4.71
C ALA A 5 -12.23 -3.64 -6.21
N SER A 6 -12.33 -2.36 -6.58
CA SER A 6 -12.38 -1.91 -7.98
C SER A 6 -11.14 -2.33 -8.78
N ILE A 7 -9.95 -2.26 -8.19
CA ILE A 7 -8.71 -2.73 -8.82
C ILE A 7 -8.74 -4.25 -9.00
N ARG A 8 -9.17 -5.01 -7.97
CA ARG A 8 -9.28 -6.48 -8.03
C ARG A 8 -10.17 -6.95 -9.18
N ILE A 9 -11.31 -6.30 -9.41
CA ILE A 9 -12.23 -6.66 -10.50
C ILE A 9 -11.92 -5.95 -11.83
N ARG A 10 -10.93 -5.04 -11.86
CA ARG A 10 -10.56 -4.21 -13.02
C ARG A 10 -11.73 -3.40 -13.59
N TYR A 11 -12.55 -2.84 -12.70
CA TYR A 11 -13.73 -2.05 -13.08
C TYR A 11 -13.35 -0.70 -13.72
N ASP A 12 -12.16 -0.17 -13.42
CA ASP A 12 -11.58 1.04 -14.03
C ASP A 12 -12.54 2.25 -14.07
N ALA A 13 -13.27 2.47 -12.97
CA ALA A 13 -14.30 3.50 -12.84
C ALA A 13 -13.76 4.94 -12.96
N ASP A 14 -12.48 5.13 -12.65
CA ASP A 14 -11.80 6.41 -12.59
C ASP A 14 -10.32 6.26 -12.97
N LEU A 15 -9.62 7.38 -13.07
CA LEU A 15 -8.22 7.40 -13.46
C LEU A 15 -7.32 6.65 -12.47
N ILE A 16 -7.64 6.68 -11.17
CA ILE A 16 -6.84 6.02 -10.12
C ILE A 16 -6.89 4.51 -10.30
N THR A 17 -8.10 3.95 -10.39
CA THR A 17 -8.32 2.51 -10.58
C THR A 17 -7.78 2.04 -11.92
N ARG A 18 -7.95 2.84 -12.99
CA ARG A 18 -7.36 2.56 -14.30
C ARG A 18 -5.83 2.56 -14.27
N ALA A 19 -5.21 3.55 -13.63
CA ALA A 19 -3.76 3.63 -13.50
C ALA A 19 -3.20 2.41 -12.76
N ALA A 20 -3.83 2.00 -11.66
CA ALA A 20 -3.44 0.78 -10.93
C ALA A 20 -3.59 -0.49 -11.78
N SER A 21 -4.68 -0.63 -12.53
CA SER A 21 -4.88 -1.75 -13.48
C SER A 21 -3.83 -1.79 -14.60
N VAL A 22 -3.40 -0.62 -15.09
CA VAL A 22 -2.31 -0.51 -16.06
C VAL A 22 -0.97 -0.88 -15.42
N THR A 23 -0.67 -0.39 -14.22
CA THR A 23 0.54 -0.75 -13.48
C THR A 23 0.65 -2.26 -13.30
N LEU A 24 -0.45 -2.93 -12.91
CA LEU A 24 -0.47 -4.39 -12.77
C LEU A 24 -0.27 -5.13 -14.09
N LYS A 25 -0.95 -4.72 -15.18
CA LYS A 25 -0.83 -5.41 -16.48
C LYS A 25 0.56 -5.29 -17.08
N GLU A 26 1.22 -4.16 -16.86
CA GLU A 26 2.60 -3.89 -17.31
C GLU A 26 3.65 -4.51 -16.37
N ARG A 27 3.24 -5.30 -15.37
CA ARG A 27 4.13 -5.89 -14.36
C ARG A 27 5.01 -4.85 -13.66
N ARG A 28 4.49 -3.63 -13.51
CA ARG A 28 5.14 -2.56 -12.76
C ARG A 28 4.77 -2.69 -11.28
N ARG A 29 5.62 -2.14 -10.43
CA ARG A 29 5.42 -2.18 -8.98
C ARG A 29 4.20 -1.35 -8.59
N LEU A 30 3.25 -1.99 -7.90
CA LEU A 30 2.07 -1.35 -7.32
C LEU A 30 2.06 -1.62 -5.81
N VAL A 31 2.08 -0.56 -5.00
CA VAL A 31 1.94 -0.65 -3.54
C VAL A 31 0.57 -0.12 -3.13
N LEU A 32 -0.18 -0.91 -2.35
CA LEU A 32 -1.51 -0.59 -1.87
C LEU A 32 -1.50 -0.46 -0.35
N VAL A 33 -1.74 0.77 0.14
CA VAL A 33 -1.80 1.06 1.58
C VAL A 33 -3.23 0.89 2.07
N ALA A 34 -3.56 -0.33 2.49
CA ALA A 34 -4.92 -0.68 2.88
C ALA A 34 -5.19 -0.33 4.35
N ARG A 35 -5.90 0.78 4.60
CA ARG A 35 -6.30 1.22 5.95
C ARG A 35 -7.78 0.91 6.20
N GLU A 36 -8.08 -0.14 6.95
CA GLU A 36 -9.42 -0.53 7.38
C GLU A 36 -9.35 -1.44 8.61
N THR A 37 -10.35 -1.42 9.48
CA THR A 37 -10.50 -2.39 10.59
C THR A 37 -11.93 -2.36 11.16
N PRO A 38 -12.57 -3.51 11.46
CA PRO A 38 -12.10 -4.87 11.22
C PRO A 38 -12.14 -5.26 9.73
N LEU A 39 -11.42 -6.32 9.38
CA LEU A 39 -11.41 -6.85 8.01
C LEU A 39 -12.48 -7.93 7.86
N SER A 40 -13.36 -7.76 6.87
CA SER A 40 -14.24 -8.84 6.42
C SER A 40 -13.48 -9.83 5.53
N SER A 41 -14.02 -11.04 5.35
CA SER A 41 -13.47 -12.02 4.41
C SER A 41 -13.34 -11.44 3.00
N ILE A 42 -14.27 -10.57 2.59
CA ILE A 42 -14.23 -9.88 1.28
C ILE A 42 -13.01 -8.97 1.18
N HIS A 43 -12.65 -8.25 2.25
CA HIS A 43 -11.44 -7.43 2.25
C HIS A 43 -10.19 -8.31 2.09
N LEU A 44 -10.11 -9.40 2.85
CA LEU A 44 -8.99 -10.32 2.84
C LEU A 44 -8.82 -11.02 1.48
N GLU A 45 -9.91 -11.52 0.89
CA GLU A 45 -9.89 -12.15 -0.43
C GLU A 45 -9.43 -11.19 -1.53
N ASN A 46 -9.88 -9.94 -1.49
CA ASN A 46 -9.44 -8.95 -2.47
C ASN A 46 -7.95 -8.60 -2.29
N MET A 47 -7.47 -8.46 -1.05
CA MET A 47 -6.06 -8.23 -0.75
C MET A 47 -5.20 -9.42 -1.19
N LEU A 48 -5.64 -10.65 -0.92
CA LEU A 48 -4.96 -11.87 -1.32
C LEU A 48 -4.83 -11.94 -2.85
N LYS A 49 -5.93 -11.76 -3.58
CA LYS A 49 -5.92 -11.83 -5.06
C LYS A 49 -5.02 -10.77 -5.69
N LEU A 50 -4.98 -9.58 -5.13
CA LEU A 50 -4.08 -8.52 -5.61
C LEU A 50 -2.62 -8.83 -5.28
N SER A 51 -2.35 -9.41 -4.11
CA SER A 51 -1.01 -9.87 -3.74
C SER A 51 -0.51 -10.98 -4.67
N GLU A 52 -1.35 -11.97 -4.97
CA GLU A 52 -1.07 -13.03 -5.95
C GLU A 52 -0.82 -12.47 -7.37
N ALA A 53 -1.48 -11.36 -7.73
CA ALA A 53 -1.28 -10.68 -9.01
C ALA A 53 0.02 -9.85 -9.09
N GLY A 54 0.76 -9.71 -7.98
CA GLY A 54 2.02 -8.97 -7.90
C GLY A 54 1.92 -7.57 -7.29
N ALA A 55 0.76 -7.16 -6.76
CA ALA A 55 0.68 -5.96 -5.93
C ALA A 55 1.31 -6.22 -4.55
N VAL A 56 1.91 -5.19 -3.95
CA VAL A 56 2.29 -5.22 -2.54
C VAL A 56 1.15 -4.64 -1.71
N VAL A 57 0.57 -5.43 -0.80
CA VAL A 57 -0.43 -4.96 0.15
C VAL A 57 0.26 -4.61 1.46
N MET A 58 0.37 -3.33 1.76
CA MET A 58 1.09 -2.77 2.92
C MET A 58 0.11 -1.99 3.80
N PRO A 59 -0.66 -2.63 4.68
CA PRO A 59 -1.50 -1.90 5.63
C PRO A 59 -0.61 -1.03 6.55
N PRO A 60 -1.04 0.19 6.90
CA PRO A 60 -0.26 1.08 7.77
C PRO A 60 -0.36 0.63 9.23
N VAL A 61 0.32 -0.47 9.55
CA VAL A 61 0.41 -1.01 10.92
C VAL A 61 1.56 -0.32 11.63
N MET A 62 1.23 0.49 12.62
CA MET A 62 2.20 1.28 13.38
C MET A 62 3.14 0.36 14.17
N ALA A 63 4.43 0.60 14.00
CA ALA A 63 5.47 -0.12 14.70
C ALA A 63 5.92 0.65 15.94
N PHE A 64 5.97 -0.04 17.07
CA PHE A 64 6.34 0.54 18.37
C PHE A 64 7.74 0.13 18.86
N TYR A 65 8.44 -0.75 18.12
CA TYR A 65 9.77 -1.23 18.50
C TYR A 65 10.85 -0.13 18.44
N THR A 66 10.59 0.97 17.73
CA THR A 66 11.46 2.16 17.69
C THR A 66 11.21 3.11 18.87
N ARG A 67 10.26 2.82 19.76
CA ARG A 67 9.85 3.69 20.88
C ARG A 67 9.57 5.13 20.42
N PRO A 68 8.65 5.32 19.46
CA PRO A 68 8.32 6.64 18.93
C PRO A 68 7.88 7.57 20.07
N GLN A 69 8.36 8.82 20.03
CA GLN A 69 8.01 9.86 21.01
C GLN A 69 6.82 10.69 20.53
N SER A 70 6.50 10.63 19.24
CA SER A 70 5.39 11.37 18.64
C SER A 70 4.59 10.54 17.62
N ILE A 71 3.38 11.02 17.29
CA ILE A 71 2.58 10.48 16.17
C ILE A 71 3.35 10.64 14.85
N ASN A 72 4.09 11.75 14.70
CA ASN A 72 4.88 11.98 13.50
C ASN A 72 5.93 10.87 13.33
N ASP A 73 6.61 10.43 14.39
CA ASP A 73 7.62 9.37 14.31
C ASP A 73 7.02 8.05 13.80
N MET A 74 5.80 7.72 14.24
CA MET A 74 5.07 6.53 13.76
C MET A 74 4.69 6.65 12.27
N VAL A 75 4.26 7.84 11.85
CA VAL A 75 3.93 8.12 10.45
C VAL A 75 5.19 8.06 9.58
N GLN A 76 6.28 8.69 10.01
CA GLN A 76 7.57 8.68 9.30
C GLN A 76 8.10 7.27 9.11
N LEU A 77 8.03 6.42 10.15
CA LEU A 77 8.43 5.02 10.02
C LEU A 77 7.58 4.25 8.99
N SER A 78 6.28 4.54 8.93
CA SER A 78 5.38 3.94 7.94
C SER A 78 5.66 4.44 6.53
N VAL A 79 5.90 5.74 6.36
CA VAL A 79 6.23 6.37 5.08
C VAL A 79 7.56 5.85 4.55
N LYS A 80 8.59 5.78 5.40
CA LYS A 80 9.90 5.21 5.04
C LYS A 80 9.76 3.81 4.44
N ARG A 81 9.02 2.92 5.12
CA ARG A 81 8.74 1.57 4.59
C ARG A 81 8.00 1.58 3.25
N MET A 82 7.08 2.54 3.02
CA MET A 82 6.40 2.67 1.72
C MET A 82 7.37 3.13 0.63
N LEU A 83 8.28 4.06 0.93
CA LEU A 83 9.31 4.53 0.01
C LEU A 83 10.34 3.43 -0.31
N ASP A 84 10.75 2.65 0.69
CA ASP A 84 11.62 1.47 0.53
C ASP A 84 10.97 0.46 -0.44
N LEU A 85 9.67 0.19 -0.25
CA LEU A 85 8.91 -0.67 -1.17
C LEU A 85 8.86 -0.09 -2.58
N LEU A 86 8.85 1.22 -2.77
CA LEU A 86 8.90 1.85 -4.10
C LEU A 86 10.31 1.90 -4.70
N GLY A 87 11.35 1.59 -3.92
CA GLY A 87 12.74 1.62 -4.35
C GLY A 87 13.33 3.03 -4.39
N VAL A 88 12.76 3.97 -3.63
CA VAL A 88 13.22 5.37 -3.54
C VAL A 88 13.62 5.75 -2.12
N GLY A 89 13.62 4.82 -1.16
CA GLY A 89 13.90 5.09 0.26
C GLY A 89 15.24 5.81 0.50
N GLU A 90 16.30 5.43 -0.23
CA GLU A 90 17.63 6.04 -0.07
C GLU A 90 17.68 7.52 -0.45
N GLU A 91 16.83 7.98 -1.40
CA GLU A 91 16.78 9.39 -1.81
C GLU A 91 16.12 10.29 -0.74
N PHE A 92 15.39 9.70 0.21
CA PHE A 92 14.69 10.42 1.27
C PHE A 92 15.35 10.25 2.65
N ASP A 93 16.45 9.50 2.74
CA ASP A 93 17.36 9.50 3.89
C ASP A 93 18.35 10.68 3.80
N VAL A 94 17.82 11.88 3.50
CA VAL A 94 18.57 13.12 3.69
C VAL A 94 18.60 13.37 5.19
N GLU A 95 19.72 13.00 5.81
CA GLU A 95 20.04 13.27 7.22
C GLU A 95 19.90 14.76 7.57
N GLU A 96 19.62 15.00 8.86
CA GLU A 96 19.43 16.28 9.57
C GLU A 96 20.36 17.44 9.18
#